data_AF-A0AB38ANS3-F1
#
_entry.id   AF-A0AB38ANS3-F1
#
_cell.length_a   1.000
_cell.length_b   1.000
_cell.length_c   1.000
_cell.angle_alpha   90.00
_cell.angle_beta   90.00
_cell.angle_gamma   90.00
#
_symmetry.space_group_name_H-M   'P 1'
#
loop_
_entity.id
_entity.type
_entity.pdbx_description
1 polymer ?
#
loop_
_entity_poly.entity_id
_entity_poly.type
_entity_poly.pdbx_seq_one_letter_code
_entity_poly.pdbx_strand_id
1 'polypeptide(L)'
;MSFPETVIPHYASDQKVAGFFSAALNVEWIDDIHMMKAGAVGKTPYARHLKEALEYLLSERPANSRDWARMTGVSFWEDDRLYAYLQDLYDYFYGDRKEPPVAPDPEAPPPEKFWT
;
A
#
# COMPACT_ATOMS: atom_id res chain seq x y z
N MET A 1 12.69 14.56 -3.18
CA MET A 1 12.06 14.07 -1.94
C MET A 1 12.56 12.66 -1.67
N SER A 2 12.73 12.27 -0.41
CA SER A 2 13.13 10.91 -0.03
C SER A 2 11.86 10.10 0.25
N PHE A 3 11.41 9.30 -0.71
CA PHE A 3 10.38 8.30 -0.46
C PHE A 3 11.01 7.13 0.31
N PRO A 4 10.33 6.58 1.33
CA PRO A 4 8.98 6.92 1.81
C PRO A 4 8.93 8.00 2.90
N GLU A 5 10.03 8.27 3.61
CA GLU A 5 10.05 9.00 4.88
C GLU A 5 9.47 10.42 4.85
N THR A 6 9.69 11.14 3.75
CA THR A 6 9.24 12.54 3.59
C THR A 6 7.94 12.66 2.81
N VAL A 7 7.39 11.55 2.33
CA VAL A 7 6.24 11.51 1.41
C VAL A 7 5.01 10.90 2.08
N ILE A 8 5.17 9.77 2.76
CA ILE A 8 4.04 9.09 3.41
C ILE A 8 3.83 9.75 4.79
N PRO A 9 2.63 10.31 5.07
CA PRO A 9 2.33 10.87 6.37
C PRO A 9 2.57 9.86 7.50
N HIS A 10 3.12 10.34 8.61
CA HIS A 10 3.44 9.55 9.80
C HIS A 10 4.48 8.44 9.62
N TYR A 11 5.02 8.23 8.43
CA TYR A 11 6.01 7.16 8.19
C TYR A 11 7.24 7.32 9.10
N ALA A 12 7.83 8.52 9.14
CA ALA A 12 9.01 8.76 9.97
C ALA A 12 8.70 8.86 11.48
N SER A 13 7.49 9.27 11.85
CA SER A 13 7.12 9.57 13.25
C SER A 13 6.36 8.45 13.97
N ASP A 14 5.80 7.49 13.24
CA ASP A 14 5.06 6.34 13.78
C ASP A 14 5.63 5.03 13.23
N GLN A 15 6.40 4.33 14.05
CA GLN A 15 7.06 3.07 13.67
C GLN A 15 6.07 1.98 13.26
N LYS A 16 4.82 2.01 13.75
CA LYS A 16 3.80 1.03 13.33
C LYS A 16 3.29 1.32 11.93
N VAL A 17 3.17 2.60 11.55
CA VAL A 17 2.86 3.00 10.18
C VAL A 17 4.02 2.62 9.25
N ALA A 18 5.27 2.91 9.63
CA ALA A 18 6.44 2.49 8.86
C ALA A 18 6.48 0.96 8.67
N GLY A 19 6.25 0.20 9.74
CA GLY A 19 6.21 -1.27 9.69
C GLY A 19 5.05 -1.81 8.84
N PHE A 20 3.91 -1.12 8.82
CA PHE A 20 2.82 -1.50 7.91
C PHE A 20 3.25 -1.41 6.44
N PHE A 21 3.84 -0.28 6.02
CA PHE A 21 4.24 -0.09 4.62
C PHE A 21 5.47 -0.90 4.22
N SER A 22 6.49 -0.99 5.08
CA SER A 22 7.75 -1.66 4.73
C SER A 22 7.79 -3.16 5.02
N ALA A 23 6.96 -3.65 5.95
CA ALA A 23 6.92 -5.07 6.32
C ALA A 23 5.58 -5.73 5.95
N ALA A 24 4.44 -5.20 6.38
CA ALA A 24 3.15 -5.87 6.11
C ALA A 24 2.75 -5.85 4.63
N LEU A 25 3.14 -4.82 3.88
CA LEU A 25 2.96 -4.74 2.42
C LEU A 25 4.18 -5.26 1.64
N ASN A 26 5.17 -5.83 2.32
CA ASN A 26 6.31 -6.45 1.65
C ASN A 26 5.89 -7.70 0.87
N VAL A 27 6.60 -8.02 -0.20
CA VAL A 27 6.37 -9.22 -1.03
C VAL A 27 6.27 -10.52 -0.25
N GLU A 28 6.94 -10.64 0.90
CA GLU A 28 6.87 -11.82 1.76
C GLU A 28 5.56 -11.94 2.56
N TRP A 29 4.86 -10.83 2.82
CA TRP A 29 3.75 -10.76 3.79
C TRP A 29 2.47 -10.13 3.24
N ILE A 30 2.49 -9.63 2.02
CA ILE A 30 1.38 -8.90 1.42
C ILE A 30 0.11 -9.75 1.29
N ASP A 31 0.24 -11.07 1.13
CA ASP A 31 -0.90 -12.00 1.09
C ASP A 31 -1.57 -12.18 2.47
N ASP A 32 -0.86 -11.86 3.55
CA ASP A 32 -1.35 -11.91 4.93
C ASP A 32 -1.95 -10.59 5.41
N ILE A 33 -2.22 -9.63 4.50
CA ILE A 33 -2.73 -8.29 4.83
C ILE A 33 -4.06 -8.33 5.62
N HIS A 34 -4.81 -9.42 5.50
CA HIS A 34 -6.02 -9.66 6.28
C HIS A 34 -5.77 -9.63 7.80
N MET A 35 -4.59 -10.05 8.26
CA MET A 35 -4.19 -10.03 9.67
C MET A 35 -4.09 -8.60 10.24
N MET A 36 -3.85 -7.60 9.38
CA MET A 36 -3.70 -6.21 9.80
C MET A 36 -5.04 -5.50 10.04
N LYS A 37 -6.16 -6.06 9.54
CA LYS A 37 -7.47 -5.37 9.53
C LYS A 37 -7.93 -4.92 10.91
N ALA A 38 -7.86 -5.79 11.92
CA ALA A 38 -8.29 -5.45 13.28
C ALA A 38 -7.47 -4.28 13.88
N GLY A 39 -6.17 -4.22 13.56
CA GLY A 39 -5.30 -3.11 13.98
C GLY A 39 -5.59 -1.82 13.21
N ALA A 40 -5.83 -1.92 11.90
CA ALA A 40 -6.07 -0.80 11.01
C ALA A 40 -7.37 -0.04 11.32
N VAL A 41 -8.41 -0.73 11.82
CA VAL A 41 -9.75 -0.15 12.10
C VAL A 41 -9.99 0.14 13.59
N GLY A 42 -8.97 -0.06 14.44
CA GLY A 42 -9.09 0.13 15.87
C GLY A 42 -9.22 1.61 16.29
N LYS A 43 -9.48 1.85 17.58
CA LYS A 43 -9.51 3.21 18.17
C LYS A 43 -8.13 3.63 18.72
N THR A 44 -7.08 3.45 17.92
CA THR A 44 -5.68 3.73 18.33
C THR A 44 -5.09 4.87 17.50
N PRO A 45 -4.03 5.57 17.99
CA PRO A 45 -3.30 6.55 17.19
C PRO A 45 -2.79 5.94 15.88
N TYR A 46 -2.26 4.71 15.93
CA TYR A 46 -1.82 3.97 14.75
C TYR A 46 -2.93 3.81 13.70
N ALA A 47 -4.12 3.36 14.10
CA ALA A 47 -5.24 3.17 13.18
C ALA A 47 -5.64 4.47 12.47
N ARG A 48 -5.66 5.58 13.21
CA ARG A 48 -5.91 6.91 12.65
C ARG A 48 -4.79 7.33 11.69
N HIS A 49 -3.52 7.23 12.10
CA HIS A 49 -2.38 7.61 11.26
C HIS A 49 -2.30 6.77 9.97
N LEU A 50 -2.60 5.47 10.05
CA LEU A 50 -2.62 4.60 8.89
C LEU A 50 -3.72 5.01 7.90
N LYS A 51 -4.92 5.34 8.40
CA LYS A 51 -6.00 5.85 7.56
C LYS A 51 -5.61 7.15 6.86
N GLU A 52 -5.07 8.11 7.62
CA GLU A 52 -4.60 9.41 7.08
C GLU A 52 -3.50 9.22 6.02
N ALA A 53 -2.57 8.28 6.23
CA ALA A 53 -1.52 7.97 5.28
C ALA A 53 -2.06 7.36 3.97
N LEU A 54 -3.03 6.44 4.06
CA LEU A 54 -3.68 5.83 2.89
C LEU A 54 -4.56 6.83 2.14
N GLU A 55 -5.32 7.67 2.84
CA GLU A 55 -6.12 8.75 2.23
C GLU A 55 -5.22 9.72 1.44
N TYR A 56 -4.08 10.11 2.02
CA TYR A 56 -3.11 10.98 1.36
C TYR A 56 -2.49 10.34 0.11
N LEU A 57 -2.12 9.06 0.19
CA LEU A 57 -1.62 8.33 -0.98
C LEU A 57 -2.66 8.32 -2.11
N LEU A 58 -3.93 8.07 -1.79
CA LEU A 58 -5.01 8.03 -2.78
C LEU A 58 -5.34 9.41 -3.37
N SER A 59 -5.28 10.49 -2.58
CA SER A 59 -5.58 11.84 -3.06
C SER A 59 -4.44 12.45 -3.88
N GLU A 60 -3.21 12.41 -3.36
CA GLU A 60 -2.07 13.12 -3.96
C GLU A 60 -1.30 12.27 -4.96
N ARG A 61 -1.48 10.93 -4.90
CA ARG A 61 -0.76 9.95 -5.71
C ARG A 61 0.76 10.22 -5.80
N PRO A 62 1.47 10.40 -4.67
CA PRO A 62 2.85 10.89 -4.68
C PRO A 62 3.90 9.79 -4.94
N ALA A 63 3.54 8.52 -4.79
CA ALA A 63 4.40 7.37 -5.04
C ALA A 63 4.27 6.89 -6.49
N ASN A 64 5.39 6.50 -7.11
CA ASN A 64 5.40 5.75 -8.36
C ASN A 64 5.69 4.27 -8.08
N SER A 65 5.38 3.40 -9.05
CA SER A 65 5.53 1.95 -8.94
C SER A 65 6.97 1.51 -8.66
N ARG A 66 7.96 2.25 -9.15
CA ARG A 66 9.39 1.94 -8.93
C ARG A 66 9.81 2.20 -7.49
N ASP A 67 9.42 3.33 -6.92
CA ASP A 67 9.74 3.66 -5.53
C ASP A 67 8.96 2.77 -4.56
N TRP A 68 7.73 2.41 -4.92
CA TRP A 68 6.96 1.41 -4.20
C TRP A 68 7.65 0.03 -4.18
N ALA A 69 8.11 -0.44 -5.34
CA ALA A 69 8.83 -1.71 -5.47
C ALA A 69 10.15 -1.72 -4.68
N ARG A 70 10.85 -0.58 -4.61
CA ARG A 70 12.06 -0.46 -3.77
C ARG A 70 11.77 -0.59 -2.28
N MET A 71 10.63 -0.07 -1.82
CA MET A 71 10.23 -0.13 -0.42
C MET A 71 9.68 -1.51 -0.03
N THR A 72 8.89 -2.12 -0.91
CA THR A 72 8.08 -3.32 -0.57
C THR A 72 8.56 -4.60 -1.24
N GLY A 73 9.39 -4.52 -2.27
CA GLY A 73 9.67 -5.65 -3.16
C GLY A 73 8.53 -5.99 -4.13
N VAL A 74 7.36 -5.36 -3.98
CA VAL A 74 6.18 -5.64 -4.80
C VAL A 74 6.15 -4.71 -6.00
N SER A 75 6.17 -5.31 -7.20
CA SER A 75 6.22 -4.56 -8.46
C SER A 75 4.85 -4.39 -9.08
N PHE A 76 4.57 -3.17 -9.53
CA PHE A 76 3.41 -2.85 -10.37
C PHE A 76 3.91 -2.35 -11.73
N TRP A 77 3.30 -2.84 -12.81
CA TRP A 77 3.64 -2.39 -14.15
C TRP A 77 3.37 -0.90 -14.38
N GLU A 78 2.39 -0.34 -13.68
CA GLU A 78 1.89 1.01 -13.88
C GLU A 78 1.47 1.61 -12.54
N ASP A 79 1.65 2.93 -12.38
CA ASP A 79 1.20 3.66 -11.20
C ASP A 79 -0.32 3.49 -10.99
N ASP A 80 -1.12 3.51 -12.06
CA ASP A 80 -2.56 3.27 -11.97
C ASP A 80 -2.91 1.92 -11.35
N ARG A 81 -2.12 0.86 -11.60
CA ARG A 81 -2.33 -0.44 -10.95
C ARG A 81 -1.94 -0.43 -9.48
N LEU A 82 -0.87 0.27 -9.12
CA LEU A 82 -0.52 0.49 -7.71
C LEU A 82 -1.67 1.20 -6.98
N TYR A 83 -2.19 2.28 -7.54
CA TYR A 83 -3.26 3.04 -6.89
C TYR A 83 -4.60 2.31 -6.87
N ALA A 84 -4.89 1.46 -7.87
CA ALA A 84 -6.03 0.56 -7.80
C ALA A 84 -5.90 -0.44 -6.64
N TYR A 85 -4.72 -1.02 -6.44
CA TYR A 85 -4.45 -1.89 -5.29
C TYR A 85 -4.59 -1.15 -3.96
N LEU A 86 -4.05 0.07 -3.85
CA LEU A 86 -4.18 0.88 -2.63
C LEU A 86 -5.63 1.29 -2.35
N GLN A 87 -6.43 1.53 -3.39
CA GLN A 87 -7.86 1.81 -3.25
C GLN A 87 -8.60 0.58 -2.72
N ASP A 88 -8.36 -0.60 -3.31
CA ASP A 88 -8.94 -1.85 -2.83
C ASP A 88 -8.54 -2.15 -1.37
N LEU A 89 -7.29 -1.87 -1.00
CA LEU A 89 -6.80 -2.00 0.38
C LEU A 89 -7.53 -1.05 1.33
N TYR A 90 -7.69 0.22 0.93
CA TYR A 90 -8.44 1.21 1.70
C TYR A 90 -9.89 0.79 1.87
N ASP A 91 -10.55 0.36 0.80
CA ASP A 91 -11.94 -0.10 0.85
C ASP A 91 -12.09 -1.39 1.66
N TYR A 92 -11.07 -2.24 1.71
CA TYR A 92 -11.05 -3.43 2.56
C TYR A 92 -10.98 -3.10 4.05
N PHE A 93 -10.21 -2.07 4.43
CA PHE A 93 -10.11 -1.66 5.83
C PHE A 93 -11.26 -0.73 6.25
N TYR A 94 -11.62 0.24 5.43
CA TYR A 94 -12.46 1.37 5.83
C TYR A 94 -13.75 1.50 5.02
N GLY A 95 -13.89 0.75 3.93
CA GLY A 95 -15.08 0.72 3.08
C GLY A 95 -15.85 -0.59 3.18
N ASP A 96 -16.58 -0.90 2.11
CA ASP A 96 -17.51 -2.04 2.07
C ASP A 96 -16.90 -3.32 1.50
N ARG A 97 -15.61 -3.30 1.12
CA ARG A 97 -14.96 -4.47 0.50
C ARG A 97 -14.76 -5.57 1.55
N LYS A 98 -15.27 -6.77 1.25
CA LYS A 98 -15.28 -7.92 2.17
C LYS A 98 -13.98 -8.70 2.17
N GLU A 99 -13.41 -8.91 1.00
CA GLU A 99 -12.21 -9.73 0.80
C GLU A 99 -10.96 -8.84 0.66
N PRO A 100 -9.78 -9.29 1.12
CA PRO A 100 -8.55 -8.54 0.93
C PRO A 100 -8.25 -8.32 -0.56
N PRO A 101 -7.50 -7.26 -0.93
CA PRO A 101 -6.95 -7.16 -2.28
C PRO A 101 -5.96 -8.29 -2.53
N VAL A 102 -5.84 -8.69 -3.79
CA VAL A 102 -4.85 -9.69 -4.22
C VAL A 102 -3.57 -8.95 -4.61
N ALA A 103 -2.42 -9.43 -4.11
CA ALA A 103 -1.13 -8.89 -4.50
C ALA A 103 -0.89 -9.09 -6.01
N PRO A 104 -0.14 -8.19 -6.68
CA PRO A 104 0.22 -8.41 -8.08
C PRO A 104 1.11 -9.65 -8.21
N ASP A 105 0.80 -10.49 -9.19
CA ASP A 105 1.63 -11.65 -9.54
C ASP A 105 2.98 -11.15 -10.10
N PRO A 106 4.13 -11.51 -9.48
CA PRO A 106 5.44 -11.08 -9.94
C PRO A 106 5.85 -11.69 -11.30
N GLU A 107 5.25 -12.81 -11.69
CA GLU A 107 5.48 -13.48 -12.97
C GLU A 107 4.49 -13.02 -14.05
N ALA A 108 3.54 -12.14 -13.71
CA ALA A 108 2.55 -11.66 -14.66
C ALA A 108 3.22 -10.96 -15.85
N PRO A 109 2.85 -11.31 -17.10
CA PRO A 109 3.37 -10.63 -18.27
C PRO A 109 3.09 -9.11 -18.19
N PRO A 110 3.95 -8.27 -18.78
CA PRO A 110 3.66 -6.86 -18.92
C PRO A 110 2.34 -6.65 -19.67
N PRO A 111 1.62 -5.54 -19.44
CA PRO A 111 0.40 -5.24 -20.19
C PRO A 111 0.65 -5.17 -21.70
N GLU A 112 -0.33 -5.55 -22.53
CA GLU A 112 -0.23 -5.63 -24.01
C GLU A 112 0.41 -4.40 -24.66
N LYS A 113 0.17 -3.20 -24.10
CA LYS A 113 0.74 -1.93 -24.59
C LYS A 113 2.28 -1.83 -24.50
N PHE A 114 2.94 -2.75 -23.81
CA PHE A 114 4.40 -2.85 -23.70
C PHE A 114 5.01 -3.92 -24.63
N TRP A 115 4.20 -4.60 -25.46
CA TRP A 115 4.65 -5.65 -26.39
C TRP A 115 4.89 -5.16 -27.82
N THR A 116 4.72 -3.86 -28.07
CA THR A 116 4.89 -3.20 -29.38
C THR A 116 6.08 -2.28 -29.43
#